data_AF-A0AA95FS33-F1
#
_entry.id   AF-A0AA95FS33-F1
#
_cell.length_a   1.000
_cell.length_b   1.000
_cell.length_c   1.000
_cell.angle_alpha   90.00
_cell.angle_beta   90.00
_cell.angle_gamma   90.00
#
_symmetry.space_group_name_H-M   'P 1'
#
loop_
_entity.id
_entity.type
_entity.pdbx_description
1 polymer ?
#
loop_
_entity_poly.entity_id
_entity_poly.type
_entity_poly.pdbx_seq_one_letter_code
_entity_poly.pdbx_strand_id
1 'polypeptide(L)'
;MSGQVLRPVPDGLMAAFRAYESALMNDDVAMLDRLFAPGPTTLRADAHGLLVGHDQISAFRSGRGGAPQRTLVQTHLQVIDDDHVLIMAVTQLTRGGRGQQTQLWARSADRSAGVAGWQVTAAHVAVPAPALDTRIWRVVGDPLVPATVPDGPLSGETVAVKDLFALAGHAVGAGNPDWLQHAAPEPRHAAAVQALLDAGAEVRGIARTDEFAYSLAGQNAHYGAPPNPRAPGRIPGGSSSGSASAVGLGHASVGLGTDTGGSIRVPAAYQGLFGIRTTHGAVDRTGVMPLAPSFDTVGWLTRTSAELAAVGDVLLPPSETVGSTELVVVPDLLGLATAEVADAVRAWLPDRAAWEVWPLDRHGEWLEAFRTWQAHEAWQEHGAWLGSRLDVLGADVRGRFEAASRVGAADAEAARRTVADARDVIRDLVGTRILVLPSAASVAPTPAEAGAARETTMRLTCLAGLGGLPALSLPLTTRAGLPCGVCLVAGRGRDRDLLDLARELMP
;
A
#
# COMPACT_ATOMS: atom_id res chain seq x y z
N MET A 1 41.73 36.37 10.77
CA MET A 1 40.94 35.37 11.52
C MET A 1 40.01 36.14 12.46
N SER A 2 38.80 36.46 12.02
CA SER A 2 37.78 37.08 12.87
C SER A 2 37.19 35.97 13.75
N GLY A 3 37.41 36.07 15.07
CA GLY A 3 36.78 35.17 16.03
C GLY A 3 35.27 35.24 15.88
N GLN A 4 34.63 34.09 15.66
CA GLN A 4 33.17 33.99 15.63
C GLN A 4 32.65 34.36 17.02
N VAL A 5 32.05 35.54 17.15
CA VAL A 5 31.32 35.90 18.36
C VAL A 5 30.06 35.03 18.39
N LEU A 6 29.99 34.09 19.32
CA LEU A 6 28.80 33.28 19.56
C LEU A 6 27.69 34.21 20.05
N ARG A 7 26.58 34.28 19.31
CA ARG A 7 25.39 35.01 19.75
C ARG A 7 24.76 34.30 20.96
N PRO A 8 24.23 35.03 21.95
CA PRO A 8 23.57 34.42 23.09
C PRO A 8 22.30 33.68 22.63
N VAL A 9 21.94 32.62 23.35
CA VAL A 9 20.68 31.90 23.11
C VAL A 9 19.51 32.79 23.51
N PRO A 10 18.54 33.06 22.61
CA PRO A 10 17.39 33.90 22.94
C PRO A 10 16.52 33.36 24.08
N ASP A 11 15.95 34.27 24.86
CA ASP A 11 15.09 33.94 26.01
C ASP A 11 13.88 33.09 25.59
N GLY A 12 13.57 32.08 26.41
CA GLY A 12 12.42 31.19 26.23
C GLY A 12 12.61 30.05 25.23
N LEU A 13 13.59 30.12 24.33
CA LEU A 13 13.80 29.10 23.29
C LEU A 13 14.03 27.69 23.88
N MET A 14 14.91 27.58 24.87
CA MET A 14 15.20 26.28 25.49
C MET A 14 14.02 25.73 26.28
N ALA A 15 13.14 26.58 26.81
CA ALA A 15 11.90 26.14 27.43
C ALA A 15 10.94 25.57 26.38
N ALA A 16 10.82 26.22 25.23
CA ALA A 16 10.02 25.74 24.10
C ALA A 16 10.57 24.41 23.55
N PHE A 17 11.89 24.29 23.38
CA PHE A 17 12.51 23.04 22.93
C PHE A 17 12.32 21.87 23.92
N ARG A 18 12.38 22.14 25.24
CA ARG A 18 12.06 21.12 26.26
C ARG A 18 10.58 20.75 26.27
N ALA A 19 9.69 21.73 26.08
CA ALA A 19 8.27 21.47 25.93
C ALA A 19 7.98 20.60 24.71
N TYR A 20 8.68 20.83 23.59
CA TYR A 20 8.62 19.97 22.41
C TYR A 20 9.02 18.52 22.73
N GLU A 21 10.19 18.30 23.34
CA GLU A 21 10.63 16.93 23.68
C GLU A 21 9.68 16.26 24.68
N SER A 22 9.20 17.01 25.68
CA SER A 22 8.23 16.49 26.66
C SER A 22 6.92 16.09 25.99
N ALA A 23 6.37 16.96 25.13
CA ALA A 23 5.16 16.67 24.38
C ALA A 23 5.34 15.45 23.48
N LEU A 24 6.50 15.31 22.84
CA LEU A 24 6.82 14.16 22.01
C LEU A 24 6.91 12.85 22.80
N MET A 25 7.50 12.85 24.00
CA MET A 25 7.63 11.64 24.82
C MET A 25 6.33 11.22 25.50
N ASN A 26 5.41 12.16 25.71
CA ASN A 26 4.10 11.92 26.33
C ASN A 26 2.95 11.80 25.31
N ASP A 27 3.26 11.81 24.01
CA ASP A 27 2.28 11.78 22.93
C ASP A 27 1.23 12.92 23.00
N ASP A 28 1.64 14.09 23.48
CA ASP A 28 0.80 15.29 23.57
C ASP A 28 0.69 15.98 22.20
N VAL A 29 -0.18 15.43 21.36
CA VAL A 29 -0.44 15.92 20.00
C VAL A 29 -0.87 17.39 20.00
N ALA A 30 -1.67 17.82 20.99
CA ALA A 30 -2.18 19.19 21.06
C ALA A 30 -1.09 20.23 21.38
N MET A 31 -0.11 19.87 22.20
CA MET A 31 1.07 20.72 22.43
C MET A 31 2.01 20.71 21.21
N LEU A 32 2.25 19.55 20.61
CA LEU A 32 3.08 19.44 19.41
C LEU A 32 2.51 20.27 18.25
N ASP A 33 1.19 20.26 18.08
CA ASP A 33 0.48 21.08 17.10
C ASP A 33 0.73 22.57 17.34
N ARG A 34 0.48 23.06 18.56
CA ARG A 34 0.74 24.47 18.94
C ARG A 34 2.18 24.91 18.75
N LEU A 35 3.15 24.01 18.93
CA LEU A 35 4.57 24.28 18.76
C LEU A 35 5.01 24.37 17.31
N PHE A 36 4.20 23.95 16.33
CA PHE A 36 4.50 24.13 14.91
C PHE A 36 3.86 25.42 14.41
N ALA A 37 4.60 26.17 13.58
CA ALA A 37 4.11 27.43 13.05
C ALA A 37 2.92 27.17 12.11
N PRO A 38 1.82 27.94 12.20
CA PRO A 38 0.70 27.81 11.28
C PRO A 38 1.12 28.31 9.89
N GLY A 39 0.62 27.67 8.84
CA GLY A 39 0.76 28.16 7.47
C GLY A 39 1.27 27.10 6.48
N PRO A 40 1.24 27.44 5.17
CA PRO A 40 1.53 26.50 4.09
C PRO A 40 3.02 26.24 3.88
N THR A 41 3.91 26.99 4.54
CA THR A 41 5.37 26.89 4.37
C THR A 41 6.08 26.09 5.47
N THR A 42 5.35 25.66 6.50
CA THR A 42 5.93 24.88 7.61
C THR A 42 6.34 23.51 7.13
N LEU A 43 7.58 23.10 7.41
CA LEU A 43 8.15 21.86 6.89
C LEU A 43 8.35 20.82 7.99
N ARG A 44 8.10 19.55 7.67
CA ARG A 44 8.51 18.42 8.50
C ARG A 44 8.98 17.26 7.64
N ALA A 45 10.16 16.74 7.90
CA ALA A 45 10.71 15.58 7.20
C ALA A 45 11.19 14.48 8.16
N ASP A 46 11.17 13.25 7.67
CA ASP A 46 11.89 12.10 8.25
C ASP A 46 12.24 11.09 7.14
N ALA A 47 12.66 9.88 7.52
CA ALA A 47 12.93 8.79 6.58
C ALA A 47 11.72 8.37 5.72
N HIS A 48 10.51 8.85 6.02
CA HIS A 48 9.29 8.55 5.26
C HIS A 48 8.88 9.66 4.28
N GLY A 49 9.60 10.79 4.25
CA GLY A 49 9.38 11.87 3.28
C GLY A 49 9.21 13.24 3.92
N LEU A 50 8.80 14.22 3.09
CA LEU A 50 8.60 15.61 3.46
C LEU A 50 7.10 15.95 3.47
N LEU A 51 6.65 16.57 4.57
CA LEU A 51 5.34 17.19 4.72
C LEU A 51 5.50 18.71 4.62
N VAL A 52 4.59 19.35 3.88
CA VAL A 52 4.59 20.80 3.64
C VAL A 52 3.24 21.36 4.04
N GLY A 53 3.26 22.33 4.97
CA GLY A 53 2.10 22.97 5.54
C GLY A 53 1.67 22.39 6.89
N HIS A 54 1.22 23.27 7.79
CA HIS A 54 0.78 22.93 9.15
C HIS A 54 -0.28 21.81 9.15
N ASP A 55 -1.34 21.95 8.36
CA ASP A 55 -2.48 21.02 8.35
C ASP A 55 -2.06 19.58 8.01
N GLN A 56 -1.10 19.41 7.09
CA GLN A 56 -0.57 18.08 6.75
C GLN A 56 0.21 17.47 7.91
N ILE A 57 0.97 18.30 8.65
CA ILE A 57 1.75 17.87 9.81
C ILE A 57 0.83 17.49 10.97
N SER A 58 -0.23 18.27 11.21
CA SER A 58 -1.26 18.00 12.21
C SER A 58 -1.99 16.68 11.93
N ALA A 59 -2.46 16.49 10.69
CA ALA A 59 -3.13 15.26 10.26
C ALA A 59 -2.21 14.03 10.34
N PHE A 60 -0.93 14.19 10.01
CA PHE A 60 0.04 13.12 10.16
C PHE A 60 0.22 12.68 11.62
N ARG A 61 0.22 13.62 12.57
CA ARG A 61 0.41 13.32 13.99
C ARG A 61 -0.79 12.65 14.63
N SER A 62 -2.01 13.06 14.26
CA SER A 62 -3.22 12.44 14.79
C SER A 62 -3.40 10.99 14.34
N GLY A 63 -2.81 10.60 13.20
CA GLY A 63 -2.89 9.24 12.66
C GLY A 63 -1.73 8.30 13.04
N ARG A 64 -0.74 8.75 13.82
CA ARG A 64 0.46 7.96 14.18
C ARG A 64 0.37 7.49 15.63
N GLY A 65 0.92 6.32 15.94
CA GLY A 65 1.29 5.99 17.33
C GLY A 65 2.46 6.84 17.84
N GLY A 66 2.63 6.90 19.16
CA GLY A 66 3.66 7.72 19.82
C GLY A 66 5.08 7.54 19.29
N ALA A 67 5.91 8.58 19.47
CA ALA A 67 7.32 8.54 19.07
C ALA A 67 8.11 7.48 19.86
N PRO A 68 9.14 6.86 19.26
CA PRO A 68 10.01 5.95 20.00
C PRO A 68 10.61 6.62 21.23
N GLN A 69 10.49 5.96 22.39
CA GLN A 69 11.05 6.43 23.65
C GLN A 69 12.56 6.63 23.53
N ARG A 70 13.02 7.84 23.86
CA ARG A 70 14.40 8.29 23.64
C ARG A 70 14.82 9.35 24.66
N THR A 71 16.11 9.57 24.77
CA THR A 71 16.68 10.69 25.53
C THR A 71 17.55 11.57 24.64
N LEU A 72 17.62 12.86 24.94
CA LEU A 72 18.59 13.75 24.31
C LEU A 72 19.98 13.45 24.87
N VAL A 73 20.96 13.25 23.98
CA VAL A 73 22.36 13.02 24.38
C VAL A 73 23.27 14.19 24.02
N GLN A 74 22.90 14.97 23.02
CA GLN A 74 23.65 16.15 22.61
C GLN A 74 22.71 17.17 21.98
N THR A 75 22.92 18.45 22.25
CA THR A 75 22.16 19.55 21.65
C THR A 75 23.12 20.64 21.22
N HIS A 76 23.03 21.06 19.97
CA HIS A 76 23.77 22.15 19.36
C HIS A 76 22.79 23.20 18.86
N LEU A 77 23.14 24.46 19.03
CA LEU A 77 22.33 25.58 18.57
C LEU A 77 23.17 26.50 17.68
N GLN A 78 22.55 26.98 16.61
CA GLN A 78 23.08 28.05 15.78
C GLN A 78 22.04 29.17 15.72
N VAL A 79 22.32 30.25 16.43
CA VAL A 79 21.48 31.46 16.45
C VAL A 79 21.72 32.22 15.14
N ILE A 80 20.68 32.32 14.30
CA ILE A 80 20.73 32.98 12.99
C ILE A 80 20.48 34.48 13.19
N ASP A 81 19.45 34.82 13.95
CA ASP A 81 19.08 36.15 14.43
C ASP A 81 18.25 36.07 15.72
N ASP A 82 17.75 37.22 16.20
CA ASP A 82 17.02 37.32 17.47
C ASP A 82 15.70 36.53 17.45
N ASP A 83 15.17 36.30 16.24
CA ASP A 83 13.90 35.64 15.97
C ASP A 83 14.07 34.24 15.36
N HIS A 84 15.27 33.83 14.95
CA HIS A 84 15.51 32.54 14.28
C HIS A 84 16.70 31.75 14.85
N VAL A 85 16.45 30.50 15.21
CA VAL A 85 17.50 29.61 15.74
C VAL A 85 17.38 28.19 15.16
N LEU A 86 18.50 27.66 14.67
CA LEU A 86 18.62 26.26 14.27
C LEU A 86 19.07 25.43 15.48
N ILE A 87 18.33 24.37 15.79
CA ILE A 87 18.69 23.38 16.82
C ILE A 87 18.98 22.05 16.14
N MET A 88 20.14 21.46 16.40
CA MET A 88 20.47 20.08 16.05
C MET A 88 20.68 19.29 17.33
N ALA A 89 19.92 18.22 17.53
CA ALA A 89 20.09 17.35 18.67
C ALA A 89 20.29 15.89 18.28
N VAL A 90 21.17 15.21 19.00
CA VAL A 90 21.37 13.77 18.92
C VAL A 90 20.54 13.13 20.02
N THR A 91 19.82 12.07 19.67
CA THR A 91 19.00 11.29 20.61
C THR A 91 19.54 9.87 20.71
N GLN A 92 19.32 9.23 21.84
CA GLN A 92 19.55 7.81 22.02
C GLN A 92 18.22 7.14 22.31
N LEU A 93 17.88 6.12 21.51
CA LEU A 93 16.63 5.38 21.70
C LEU A 93 16.79 4.34 22.80
N THR A 94 15.72 4.07 23.53
CA THR A 94 15.68 3.06 24.61
C THR A 94 16.04 1.66 24.10
N ARG A 95 15.64 1.37 22.85
CA ARG A 95 15.96 0.12 22.13
C ARG A 95 17.39 0.07 21.53
N GLY A 96 18.23 1.07 21.82
CA GLY A 96 19.56 1.22 21.23
C GLY A 96 19.57 2.02 19.91
N GLY A 97 20.77 2.48 19.54
CA GLY A 97 21.01 3.33 18.36
C GLY A 97 20.92 4.84 18.65
N ARG A 98 21.49 5.64 17.73
CA ARG A 98 21.47 7.10 17.78
C ARG A 98 20.60 7.69 16.67
N GLY A 99 19.74 8.63 17.03
CA GLY A 99 18.98 9.46 16.08
C GLY A 99 19.49 10.89 16.09
N GLN A 100 19.05 11.68 15.13
CA GLN A 100 19.28 13.10 15.02
C GLN A 100 17.96 13.83 14.75
N GLN A 101 17.82 15.03 15.28
CA GLN A 101 16.78 15.95 14.88
C GLN A 101 17.38 17.31 14.59
N THR A 102 16.88 17.96 13.55
CA THR A 102 17.24 19.30 13.12
C THR A 102 15.97 20.12 13.08
N GLN A 103 15.94 21.28 13.73
CA GLN A 103 14.76 22.13 13.81
C GLN A 103 15.13 23.58 13.61
N LEU A 104 14.43 24.27 12.72
CA LEU A 104 14.41 25.72 12.64
C LEU A 104 13.27 26.24 13.51
N TRP A 105 13.63 27.05 14.50
CA TRP A 105 12.71 27.73 15.39
C TRP A 105 12.61 29.19 14.98
N ALA A 106 11.39 29.70 14.90
CA ALA A 106 11.10 31.10 14.67
C ALA A 106 10.26 31.68 15.82
N ARG A 107 10.52 32.94 16.14
CA ARG A 107 9.81 33.69 17.15
C ARG A 107 8.56 34.31 16.50
N SER A 108 7.39 33.93 17.00
CA SER A 108 6.10 34.42 16.52
C SER A 108 5.87 35.87 16.93
N ALA A 109 5.17 36.60 16.05
CA ALA A 109 4.63 37.92 16.36
C ALA A 109 3.57 37.86 17.48
N ASP A 110 2.81 36.75 17.53
CA ASP A 110 1.93 36.45 18.66
C ASP A 110 2.73 35.73 19.75
N ARG A 111 2.99 36.44 20.86
CA ARG A 111 3.74 35.92 22.01
C ARG A 111 3.02 34.80 22.75
N SER A 112 1.73 34.61 22.51
CA SER A 112 0.94 33.50 23.07
C SER A 112 1.04 32.22 22.23
N ALA A 113 1.57 32.30 21.00
CA ALA A 113 1.76 31.15 20.13
C ALA A 113 2.93 30.25 20.61
N GLY A 114 2.75 28.93 20.54
CA GLY A 114 3.74 27.96 21.00
C GLY A 114 4.05 28.08 22.49
N VAL A 115 5.34 28.04 22.84
CA VAL A 115 5.83 28.24 24.22
C VAL A 115 6.81 29.41 24.22
N ALA A 116 6.53 30.42 25.04
CA ALA A 116 7.30 31.68 25.08
C ALA A 116 7.43 32.39 23.71
N GLY A 117 6.42 32.24 22.85
CA GLY A 117 6.40 32.83 21.51
C GLY A 117 7.29 32.12 20.49
N TRP A 118 7.81 30.92 20.77
CA TRP A 118 8.65 30.16 19.85
C TRP A 118 7.90 29.01 19.21
N GLN A 119 8.05 28.87 17.88
CA GLN A 119 7.45 27.81 17.10
C GLN A 119 8.45 27.22 16.10
N VAL A 120 8.26 25.96 15.75
CA VAL A 120 9.04 25.24 14.75
C VAL A 120 8.49 25.56 13.36
N THR A 121 9.34 26.08 12.48
CA THR A 121 9.00 26.36 11.07
C THR A 121 9.53 25.28 10.14
N ALA A 122 10.60 24.58 10.53
CA ALA A 122 11.07 23.39 9.83
C ALA A 122 11.60 22.36 10.82
N ALA A 123 11.29 21.08 10.62
CA ALA A 123 11.87 19.98 11.39
C ALA A 123 12.28 18.81 10.50
N HIS A 124 13.45 18.24 10.73
CA HIS A 124 13.88 16.97 10.17
C HIS A 124 14.24 16.02 11.31
N VAL A 125 13.72 14.80 11.29
CA VAL A 125 14.03 13.77 12.30
C VAL A 125 14.56 12.53 11.62
N ALA A 126 15.80 12.19 11.91
CA ALA A 126 16.41 10.92 11.56
C ALA A 126 16.44 10.02 12.81
N VAL A 127 15.64 8.97 12.86
CA VAL A 127 15.87 7.90 13.84
C VAL A 127 17.03 7.02 13.33
N PRO A 128 17.74 6.27 14.21
CA PRO A 128 18.68 5.27 13.70
C PRO A 128 17.91 4.37 12.74
N ALA A 129 18.44 4.20 11.54
CA ALA A 129 17.82 3.34 10.53
C ALA A 129 17.56 1.98 11.19
N PRO A 130 16.30 1.54 11.29
CA PRO A 130 16.06 0.20 11.80
C PRO A 130 16.79 -0.76 10.87
N ALA A 131 17.49 -1.76 11.44
CA ALA A 131 18.11 -2.81 10.63
C ALA A 131 17.07 -3.50 9.72
N LEU A 132 15.80 -3.46 10.12
CA LEU A 132 14.64 -3.94 9.38
C LEU A 132 13.38 -3.12 9.72
N ASP A 133 12.64 -2.64 8.71
CA ASP A 133 11.26 -2.16 8.94
C ASP A 133 10.31 -3.35 9.02
N THR A 134 9.92 -3.72 10.24
CA THR A 134 9.05 -4.88 10.52
C THR A 134 7.61 -4.71 10.03
N ARG A 135 7.24 -3.48 9.62
CA ARG A 135 5.96 -3.19 8.98
C ARG A 135 5.98 -3.64 7.53
N ILE A 136 7.14 -3.62 6.88
CA ILE A 136 7.33 -4.14 5.52
C ILE A 136 7.61 -5.63 5.56
N TRP A 137 8.50 -6.08 6.44
CA TRP A 137 9.04 -7.44 6.44
C TRP A 137 8.67 -8.20 7.70
N ARG A 138 8.21 -9.44 7.54
CA ARG A 138 8.18 -10.43 8.63
C ARG A 138 9.55 -11.06 8.83
N VAL A 139 10.19 -11.45 7.72
CA VAL A 139 11.53 -12.02 7.67
C VAL A 139 12.24 -11.40 6.46
N VAL A 140 13.52 -11.06 6.58
CA VAL A 140 14.36 -10.61 5.46
C VAL A 140 15.71 -11.30 5.54
N GLY A 141 16.34 -11.51 4.39
CA GLY A 141 17.70 -12.03 4.25
C GLY A 141 18.37 -11.47 3.00
N ASP A 142 19.66 -11.78 2.78
CA ASP A 142 20.45 -11.27 1.64
C ASP A 142 21.22 -12.39 0.92
N PRO A 143 20.55 -13.23 0.11
CA PRO A 143 19.09 -13.39 0.02
C PRO A 143 18.53 -14.21 1.19
N LEU A 144 17.20 -14.19 1.39
CA LEU A 144 16.54 -15.12 2.33
C LEU A 144 16.48 -16.53 1.72
N VAL A 145 16.14 -16.62 0.43
CA VAL A 145 16.22 -17.86 -0.35
C VAL A 145 16.94 -17.55 -1.66
N PRO A 146 18.08 -18.21 -1.94
CA PRO A 146 18.81 -18.02 -3.19
C PRO A 146 18.03 -18.60 -4.36
N ALA A 147 18.33 -18.15 -5.57
CA ALA A 147 17.79 -18.71 -6.80
C ALA A 147 18.12 -20.22 -6.94
N THR A 148 17.21 -20.99 -7.52
CA THR A 148 17.49 -22.39 -7.88
C THR A 148 18.44 -22.45 -9.07
N VAL A 149 18.26 -21.56 -10.05
CA VAL A 149 19.06 -21.48 -11.28
C VAL A 149 19.62 -20.06 -11.43
N PRO A 150 20.88 -19.80 -11.02
CA PRO A 150 21.40 -18.44 -10.91
C PRO A 150 21.40 -17.62 -12.21
N ASP A 151 21.55 -18.25 -13.37
CA ASP A 151 21.69 -17.57 -14.68
C ASP A 151 20.38 -17.56 -15.50
N GLY A 152 19.22 -17.56 -14.81
CA GLY A 152 17.90 -17.50 -15.46
C GLY A 152 17.50 -16.10 -15.96
N PRO A 153 16.36 -15.97 -16.66
CA PRO A 153 15.90 -14.70 -17.24
C PRO A 153 15.60 -13.60 -16.21
N LEU A 154 15.45 -13.94 -14.92
CA LEU A 154 15.27 -13.01 -13.80
C LEU A 154 16.51 -12.94 -12.89
N SER A 155 17.68 -13.36 -13.38
CA SER A 155 18.95 -13.24 -12.66
C SER A 155 19.20 -11.79 -12.22
N GLY A 156 19.53 -11.61 -10.94
CA GLY A 156 19.77 -10.30 -10.33
C GLY A 156 18.49 -9.61 -9.84
N GLU A 157 17.32 -10.16 -10.13
CA GLU A 157 16.06 -9.65 -9.58
C GLU A 157 15.78 -10.24 -8.20
N THR A 158 15.23 -9.40 -7.33
CA THR A 158 14.86 -9.79 -5.96
C THR A 158 13.35 -9.70 -5.74
N VAL A 159 12.81 -10.66 -4.98
CA VAL A 159 11.37 -10.82 -4.76
C VAL A 159 11.01 -10.56 -3.29
N ALA A 160 10.07 -9.65 -3.07
CA ALA A 160 9.32 -9.52 -1.82
C ALA A 160 8.07 -10.41 -1.88
N VAL A 161 8.05 -11.49 -1.10
CA VAL A 161 6.97 -12.49 -1.14
C VAL A 161 5.93 -12.18 -0.07
N LYS A 162 4.69 -11.85 -0.46
CA LYS A 162 3.60 -11.62 0.51
C LYS A 162 3.44 -12.80 1.45
N ASP A 163 3.16 -12.52 2.73
CA ASP A 163 3.00 -13.49 3.82
C ASP A 163 1.70 -14.34 3.76
N LEU A 164 1.37 -14.80 2.56
CA LEU A 164 0.32 -15.76 2.20
C LEU A 164 0.88 -16.89 1.33
N PHE A 165 2.09 -16.72 0.78
CA PHE A 165 2.74 -17.74 -0.03
C PHE A 165 3.62 -18.61 0.86
N ALA A 166 3.52 -19.91 0.66
CA ALA A 166 4.42 -20.88 1.26
C ALA A 166 5.86 -20.59 0.83
N LEU A 167 6.76 -20.54 1.81
CA LEU A 167 8.19 -20.49 1.61
C LEU A 167 8.79 -21.62 2.44
N ALA A 168 9.47 -22.57 1.79
CA ALA A 168 9.97 -23.77 2.45
C ALA A 168 10.77 -23.42 3.72
N GLY A 169 10.48 -24.09 4.82
CA GLY A 169 11.10 -23.85 6.14
C GLY A 169 10.48 -22.70 6.94
N HIS A 170 9.50 -21.97 6.40
CA HIS A 170 8.80 -20.88 7.09
C HIS A 170 7.29 -21.15 7.17
N ALA A 171 6.68 -20.84 8.30
CA ALA A 171 5.22 -20.85 8.44
C ALA A 171 4.59 -19.66 7.72
N VAL A 172 3.39 -19.82 7.16
CA VAL A 172 2.61 -18.71 6.57
C VAL A 172 1.95 -17.89 7.70
N GLY A 173 2.25 -16.60 7.78
CA GLY A 173 1.84 -15.78 8.91
C GLY A 173 0.48 -15.09 8.76
N ALA A 174 -0.07 -14.98 7.55
CA ALA A 174 -1.38 -14.38 7.28
C ALA A 174 -1.59 -12.97 7.87
N GLY A 175 -0.51 -12.25 8.20
CA GLY A 175 -0.61 -10.99 8.91
C GLY A 175 -1.23 -11.07 10.32
N ASN A 176 -1.30 -12.26 10.95
CA ASN A 176 -1.83 -12.43 12.31
C ASN A 176 -0.83 -13.19 13.20
N PRO A 177 -0.44 -12.65 14.37
CA PRO A 177 0.55 -13.29 15.25
C PRO A 177 0.04 -14.60 15.88
N ASP A 178 -1.24 -14.70 16.25
CA ASP A 178 -1.81 -15.91 16.84
C ASP A 178 -1.88 -17.04 15.81
N TRP A 179 -2.30 -16.74 14.58
CA TRP A 179 -2.23 -17.66 13.45
C TRP A 179 -0.80 -18.16 13.25
N LEU A 180 0.16 -17.24 13.13
CA LEU A 180 1.57 -17.57 12.91
C LEU A 180 2.14 -18.47 14.01
N GLN A 181 1.76 -18.26 15.28
CA GLN A 181 2.21 -19.09 16.40
C GLN A 181 1.74 -20.55 16.30
N HIS A 182 0.59 -20.79 15.66
CA HIS A 182 0.00 -22.13 15.50
C HIS A 182 0.28 -22.75 14.12
N ALA A 183 0.75 -21.96 13.16
CA ALA A 183 1.08 -22.42 11.82
C ALA A 183 2.38 -23.23 11.80
N ALA A 184 2.36 -24.36 11.10
CA ALA A 184 3.57 -25.16 10.87
C ALA A 184 4.42 -24.57 9.74
N PRO A 185 5.75 -24.74 9.77
CA PRO A 185 6.59 -24.44 8.63
C PRO A 185 6.19 -25.21 7.37
N GLU A 186 6.17 -24.52 6.23
CA GLU A 186 5.82 -25.15 4.96
C GLU A 186 6.96 -26.03 4.43
N PRO A 187 6.69 -27.23 3.91
CA PRO A 187 7.74 -28.14 3.41
C PRO A 187 8.24 -27.77 2.01
N ARG A 188 7.49 -26.95 1.27
CA ARG A 188 7.77 -26.57 -0.13
C ARG A 188 7.41 -25.12 -0.37
N HIS A 189 8.07 -24.50 -1.34
CA HIS A 189 7.68 -23.19 -1.83
C HIS A 189 6.32 -23.25 -2.55
N ALA A 190 5.57 -22.16 -2.51
CA ALA A 190 4.42 -21.97 -3.37
C ALA A 190 4.85 -22.05 -4.84
N ALA A 191 3.98 -22.54 -5.72
CA ALA A 191 4.31 -22.79 -7.13
C ALA A 191 4.84 -21.53 -7.84
N ALA A 192 4.20 -20.38 -7.62
CA ALA A 192 4.66 -19.10 -8.16
C ALA A 192 6.03 -18.68 -7.61
N VAL A 193 6.34 -18.97 -6.34
CA VAL A 193 7.65 -18.66 -5.76
C VAL A 193 8.71 -19.57 -6.37
N GLN A 194 8.44 -20.88 -6.49
CA GLN A 194 9.36 -21.82 -7.12
C GLN A 194 9.67 -21.44 -8.57
N ALA A 195 8.66 -21.06 -9.36
CA ALA A 195 8.84 -20.62 -10.74
C ALA A 195 9.77 -19.40 -10.85
N LEU A 196 9.68 -18.45 -9.93
CA LEU A 196 10.59 -17.29 -9.88
C LEU A 196 12.02 -17.68 -9.51
N LEU A 197 12.19 -18.57 -8.51
CA LEU A 197 13.50 -19.10 -8.12
C LEU A 197 14.16 -19.88 -9.26
N ASP A 198 13.38 -20.67 -10.00
CA ASP A 198 13.84 -21.44 -11.17
C ASP A 198 14.16 -20.55 -12.36
N ALA A 199 13.59 -19.35 -12.41
CA ALA A 199 13.91 -18.32 -13.39
C ALA A 199 15.09 -17.42 -12.97
N GLY A 200 15.75 -17.68 -11.84
CA GLY A 200 16.94 -16.96 -11.40
C GLY A 200 16.70 -15.78 -10.46
N ALA A 201 15.45 -15.51 -10.07
CA ALA A 201 15.18 -14.50 -9.06
C ALA A 201 15.52 -15.03 -7.66
N GLU A 202 15.90 -14.14 -6.74
CA GLU A 202 16.14 -14.47 -5.34
C GLU A 202 15.03 -13.92 -4.44
N VAL A 203 14.66 -14.64 -3.37
CA VAL A 203 13.71 -14.11 -2.40
C VAL A 203 14.46 -13.25 -1.39
N ARG A 204 14.15 -11.95 -1.37
CA ARG A 204 14.66 -11.00 -0.38
C ARG A 204 14.06 -11.26 1.00
N GLY A 205 12.77 -11.56 1.05
CA GLY A 205 12.08 -11.71 2.32
C GLY A 205 10.60 -12.01 2.18
N ILE A 206 10.00 -12.27 3.34
CA ILE A 206 8.56 -12.44 3.51
C ILE A 206 7.97 -11.09 3.91
N ALA A 207 7.20 -10.50 3.02
CA ALA A 207 6.60 -9.18 3.17
C ALA A 207 5.24 -9.25 3.87
N ARG A 208 4.96 -8.28 4.74
CA ARG A 208 3.71 -8.17 5.50
C ARG A 208 2.50 -8.01 4.58
N THR A 209 1.36 -8.45 5.09
CA THR A 209 0.05 -8.37 4.46
C THR A 209 -0.96 -7.78 5.44
N ASP A 210 -2.07 -7.27 4.91
CA ASP A 210 -3.28 -7.13 5.73
C ASP A 210 -3.69 -8.52 6.24
N GLU A 211 -4.21 -8.53 7.46
CA GLU A 211 -4.63 -9.73 8.18
C GLU A 211 -5.62 -10.57 7.34
N PHE A 212 -5.28 -11.85 7.11
CA PHE A 212 -5.97 -12.80 6.22
C PHE A 212 -6.27 -12.28 4.81
N ALA A 213 -5.51 -11.27 4.33
CA ALA A 213 -5.78 -10.55 3.09
C ALA A 213 -7.14 -9.81 3.06
N TYR A 214 -7.90 -9.76 4.16
CA TYR A 214 -9.30 -9.31 4.15
C TYR A 214 -9.45 -7.79 4.36
N SER A 215 -8.60 -7.03 3.68
CA SER A 215 -8.62 -5.56 3.64
C SER A 215 -7.98 -5.03 2.35
N LEU A 216 -8.08 -3.72 2.15
CA LEU A 216 -7.48 -2.96 1.04
C LEU A 216 -6.68 -1.76 1.55
N ALA A 217 -6.60 -1.57 2.86
CA ALA A 217 -5.99 -0.38 3.44
C ALA A 217 -4.47 -0.49 3.51
N GLY A 218 -3.91 -1.70 3.64
CA GLY A 218 -2.49 -1.84 3.95
C GLY A 218 -2.17 -1.50 5.41
N GLN A 219 -3.17 -1.62 6.29
CA GLN A 219 -3.06 -1.36 7.72
C GLN A 219 -3.28 -2.67 8.46
N ASN A 220 -2.25 -3.13 9.17
CA ASN A 220 -2.35 -4.31 10.01
C ASN A 220 -2.43 -3.89 11.49
N ALA A 221 -3.44 -4.36 12.22
CA ALA A 221 -3.63 -3.98 13.62
C ALA A 221 -2.46 -4.41 14.54
N HIS A 222 -1.75 -5.48 14.18
CA HIS A 222 -0.66 -6.05 14.97
C HIS A 222 0.69 -5.47 14.60
N TYR A 223 0.88 -5.16 13.32
CA TYR A 223 2.19 -4.78 12.76
C TYR A 223 2.25 -3.34 12.25
N GLY A 224 1.13 -2.60 12.24
CA GLY A 224 1.04 -1.26 11.67
C GLY A 224 0.96 -1.25 10.14
N ALA A 225 1.10 -0.06 9.55
CA ALA A 225 1.10 0.14 8.10
C ALA A 225 2.54 0.31 7.57
N PRO A 226 2.94 -0.41 6.51
CA PRO A 226 4.15 -0.08 5.75
C PRO A 226 4.15 1.39 5.32
N PRO A 227 5.32 2.03 5.22
CA PRO A 227 5.41 3.38 4.68
C PRO A 227 5.02 3.42 3.19
N ASN A 228 4.35 4.50 2.78
CA ASN A 228 4.13 4.86 1.38
C ASN A 228 5.12 5.99 1.01
N PRO A 229 6.25 5.69 0.34
CA PRO A 229 7.28 6.70 0.06
C PRO A 229 6.82 7.77 -0.94
N ARG A 230 5.80 7.46 -1.75
CA ARG A 230 5.30 8.34 -2.80
C ARG A 230 4.13 9.21 -2.32
N ALA A 231 3.56 8.91 -1.17
CA ALA A 231 2.52 9.68 -0.52
C ALA A 231 2.69 9.65 1.02
N PRO A 232 3.69 10.38 1.57
CA PRO A 232 3.96 10.37 3.00
C PRO A 232 2.72 10.73 3.84
N GLY A 233 2.49 10.00 4.93
CA GLY A 233 1.32 10.18 5.80
C GLY A 233 0.01 9.58 5.29
N ARG A 234 0.01 8.94 4.11
CA ARG A 234 -1.13 8.24 3.54
C ARG A 234 -0.91 6.73 3.56
N ILE A 235 -1.99 5.97 3.47
CA ILE A 235 -1.91 4.51 3.52
C ILE A 235 -1.20 3.94 2.29
N PRO A 236 -0.49 2.80 2.41
CA PRO A 236 0.16 2.15 1.26
C PRO A 236 -0.81 1.42 0.33
N GLY A 237 -2.07 1.20 0.76
CA GLY A 237 -2.99 0.28 0.11
C GLY A 237 -2.65 -1.17 0.41
N GLY A 238 -3.59 -2.06 0.18
CA GLY A 238 -3.44 -3.48 0.54
C GLY A 238 -4.36 -4.39 -0.25
N SER A 239 -4.37 -5.70 0.02
CA SER A 239 -3.67 -6.34 1.14
C SER A 239 -2.18 -6.65 0.90
N SER A 240 -1.66 -6.50 -0.32
CA SER A 240 -0.24 -6.74 -0.65
C SER A 240 0.68 -5.56 -0.28
N SER A 241 0.46 -4.99 0.90
CA SER A 241 1.03 -3.71 1.33
C SER A 241 2.55 -3.75 1.53
N GLY A 242 3.06 -4.78 2.20
CA GLY A 242 4.51 -4.97 2.39
C GLY A 242 5.24 -5.19 1.07
N SER A 243 4.67 -6.02 0.18
CA SER A 243 5.26 -6.26 -1.14
C SER A 243 5.36 -4.98 -1.97
N ALA A 244 4.29 -4.17 -2.00
CA ALA A 244 4.27 -2.90 -2.71
C ALA A 244 5.27 -1.90 -2.12
N SER A 245 5.31 -1.73 -0.79
CA SER A 245 6.26 -0.82 -0.15
C SER A 245 7.71 -1.27 -0.31
N ALA A 246 7.99 -2.58 -0.32
CA ALA A 246 9.32 -3.09 -0.61
C ALA A 246 9.80 -2.70 -2.02
N VAL A 247 8.92 -2.81 -3.02
CA VAL A 247 9.22 -2.39 -4.40
C VAL A 247 9.38 -0.87 -4.51
N GLY A 248 8.43 -0.12 -3.93
CA GLY A 248 8.41 1.34 -3.98
C GLY A 248 9.60 2.00 -3.28
N LEU A 249 10.18 1.35 -2.27
CA LEU A 249 11.41 1.79 -1.59
C LEU A 249 12.70 1.26 -2.22
N GLY A 250 12.61 0.42 -3.26
CA GLY A 250 13.78 -0.21 -3.87
C GLY A 250 14.42 -1.31 -3.02
N HIS A 251 13.72 -1.85 -2.03
CA HIS A 251 14.20 -3.00 -1.24
C HIS A 251 14.08 -4.33 -1.99
N ALA A 252 13.19 -4.39 -2.99
CA ALA A 252 13.03 -5.51 -3.90
C ALA A 252 12.69 -5.00 -5.31
N SER A 253 12.87 -5.83 -6.33
CA SER A 253 12.46 -5.51 -7.71
C SER A 253 11.01 -5.90 -7.97
N VAL A 254 10.62 -7.07 -7.45
CA VAL A 254 9.31 -7.67 -7.67
C VAL A 254 8.58 -7.83 -6.34
N GLY A 255 7.35 -7.34 -6.28
CA GLY A 255 6.46 -7.55 -5.15
C GLY A 255 5.43 -8.61 -5.51
N LEU A 256 5.63 -9.85 -5.06
CA LEU A 256 4.68 -10.93 -5.29
C LEU A 256 3.52 -10.80 -4.29
N GLY A 257 2.29 -10.92 -4.76
CA GLY A 257 1.09 -10.76 -3.93
C GLY A 257 -0.14 -11.44 -4.50
N THR A 258 -1.30 -11.11 -3.93
CA THR A 258 -2.59 -11.65 -4.36
C THR A 258 -3.59 -10.53 -4.61
N ASP A 259 -4.50 -10.74 -5.55
CA ASP A 259 -5.63 -9.85 -5.82
C ASP A 259 -6.94 -10.65 -5.76
N THR A 260 -7.80 -10.30 -4.81
CA THR A 260 -9.18 -10.83 -4.69
C THR A 260 -10.20 -9.77 -5.10
N GLY A 261 -10.07 -8.58 -4.51
CA GLY A 261 -10.91 -7.42 -4.80
C GLY A 261 -10.10 -6.13 -4.95
N GLY A 262 -8.89 -6.21 -5.52
CA GLY A 262 -8.01 -5.05 -5.73
C GLY A 262 -6.66 -5.10 -5.01
N SER A 263 -6.31 -6.21 -4.37
CA SER A 263 -5.13 -6.30 -3.50
C SER A 263 -3.76 -6.21 -4.17
N ILE A 264 -3.70 -6.13 -5.50
CA ILE A 264 -2.52 -5.71 -6.27
C ILE A 264 -2.72 -4.31 -6.83
N ARG A 265 -3.88 -4.05 -7.46
CA ARG A 265 -4.14 -2.80 -8.20
C ARG A 265 -4.24 -1.56 -7.30
N VAL A 266 -4.82 -1.70 -6.10
CA VAL A 266 -4.94 -0.61 -5.13
C VAL A 266 -3.57 -0.16 -4.60
N PRO A 267 -2.73 -1.05 -4.03
CA PRO A 267 -1.39 -0.62 -3.60
C PRO A 267 -0.52 -0.16 -4.78
N ALA A 268 -0.69 -0.71 -5.99
CA ALA A 268 -0.02 -0.20 -7.18
C ALA A 268 -0.37 1.27 -7.46
N ALA A 269 -1.66 1.61 -7.50
CA ALA A 269 -2.14 2.96 -7.72
C ALA A 269 -1.69 3.94 -6.63
N TYR A 270 -1.73 3.52 -5.36
CA TYR A 270 -1.39 4.37 -4.22
C TYR A 270 0.10 4.64 -4.07
N GLN A 271 0.95 3.75 -4.59
CA GLN A 271 2.40 3.88 -4.51
C GLN A 271 3.05 4.22 -5.85
N GLY A 272 2.27 4.42 -6.91
CA GLY A 272 2.81 4.75 -8.24
C GLY A 272 3.64 3.62 -8.83
N LEU A 273 3.16 2.39 -8.72
CA LEU A 273 3.78 1.19 -9.28
C LEU A 273 2.93 0.62 -10.42
N PHE A 274 3.56 -0.21 -11.25
CA PHE A 274 2.85 -1.13 -12.11
C PHE A 274 2.34 -2.30 -11.26
N GLY A 275 1.16 -2.83 -11.57
CA GLY A 275 0.66 -4.04 -10.90
C GLY A 275 -0.36 -4.79 -11.71
N ILE A 276 -0.23 -6.12 -11.79
CA ILE A 276 -1.15 -6.97 -12.55
C ILE A 276 -1.88 -7.95 -11.64
N ARG A 277 -3.22 -7.94 -11.73
CA ARG A 277 -4.10 -9.05 -11.38
C ARG A 277 -4.17 -9.95 -12.60
N THR A 278 -3.79 -11.22 -12.49
CA THR A 278 -3.89 -12.13 -13.63
C THR A 278 -5.33 -12.60 -13.86
N THR A 279 -5.58 -13.19 -15.01
CA THR A 279 -6.73 -14.04 -15.27
C THR A 279 -6.85 -15.06 -14.13
N HIS A 280 -8.08 -15.26 -13.65
CA HIS A 280 -8.32 -16.24 -12.59
C HIS A 280 -7.93 -17.64 -13.04
N GLY A 281 -7.00 -18.26 -12.31
CA GLY A 281 -6.44 -19.58 -12.63
C GLY A 281 -5.29 -19.60 -13.65
N ALA A 282 -4.80 -18.45 -14.12
CA ALA A 282 -3.67 -18.42 -15.06
C ALA A 282 -2.34 -18.78 -14.41
N VAL A 283 -2.11 -18.33 -13.17
CA VAL A 283 -0.93 -18.66 -12.37
C VAL A 283 -1.31 -19.71 -11.32
N ASP A 284 -0.48 -20.73 -11.16
CA ASP A 284 -0.68 -21.78 -10.16
C ASP A 284 -0.65 -21.19 -8.73
N ARG A 285 -1.72 -21.45 -7.98
CA ARG A 285 -1.93 -20.97 -6.60
C ARG A 285 -1.57 -22.01 -5.55
N THR A 286 -0.98 -23.14 -5.93
CA THR A 286 -0.54 -24.17 -4.99
C THR A 286 0.44 -23.57 -3.98
N GLY A 287 0.14 -23.77 -2.69
CA GLY A 287 0.90 -23.18 -1.58
C GLY A 287 0.58 -21.71 -1.31
N VAL A 288 -0.51 -21.16 -1.86
CA VAL A 288 -1.01 -19.82 -1.50
C VAL A 288 -2.22 -19.96 -0.59
N MET A 289 -2.17 -19.32 0.58
CA MET A 289 -3.28 -19.29 1.53
C MET A 289 -4.49 -18.54 0.93
N PRO A 290 -5.67 -19.17 0.87
CA PRO A 290 -6.85 -18.58 0.25
C PRO A 290 -7.52 -17.52 1.13
N LEU A 291 -8.23 -16.59 0.50
CA LEU A 291 -9.25 -15.75 1.13
C LEU A 291 -10.63 -16.10 0.57
N ALA A 292 -10.77 -16.08 -0.76
CA ALA A 292 -11.99 -16.42 -1.47
C ALA A 292 -11.60 -17.07 -2.81
N PRO A 293 -11.46 -18.41 -2.85
CA PRO A 293 -10.89 -19.13 -3.99
C PRO A 293 -11.53 -18.81 -5.34
N SER A 294 -12.82 -18.43 -5.38
CA SER A 294 -13.53 -18.03 -6.60
C SER A 294 -13.01 -16.73 -7.22
N PHE A 295 -12.27 -15.93 -6.48
CA PHE A 295 -11.79 -14.60 -6.90
C PHE A 295 -10.28 -14.41 -6.77
N ASP A 296 -9.62 -15.18 -5.90
CA ASP A 296 -8.20 -15.04 -5.62
C ASP A 296 -7.32 -15.31 -6.84
N THR A 297 -6.37 -14.41 -7.09
CA THR A 297 -5.36 -14.53 -8.14
C THR A 297 -3.99 -14.21 -7.57
N VAL A 298 -2.96 -14.82 -8.13
CA VAL A 298 -1.57 -14.36 -7.92
C VAL A 298 -1.35 -13.17 -8.85
N GLY A 299 -0.62 -12.18 -8.37
CA GLY A 299 -0.23 -11.02 -9.14
C GLY A 299 1.07 -10.45 -8.60
N TRP A 300 1.64 -9.48 -9.31
CA TRP A 300 2.89 -8.86 -8.91
C TRP A 300 2.91 -7.36 -9.20
N LEU A 301 3.81 -6.66 -8.49
CA LEU A 301 4.09 -5.25 -8.65
C LEU A 301 5.56 -5.01 -9.00
N THR A 302 5.83 -4.00 -9.82
CA THR A 302 7.18 -3.59 -10.24
C THR A 302 7.26 -2.08 -10.42
N ARG A 303 8.47 -1.53 -10.58
CA ARG A 303 8.65 -0.09 -10.87
C ARG A 303 8.55 0.21 -12.35
N THR A 304 8.84 -0.77 -13.21
CA THR A 304 8.85 -0.61 -14.67
C THR A 304 7.93 -1.64 -15.34
N SER A 305 7.41 -1.28 -16.51
CA SER A 305 6.64 -2.17 -17.38
C SER A 305 7.49 -3.33 -17.91
N ALA A 306 8.80 -3.12 -18.11
CA ALA A 306 9.76 -4.14 -18.51
C ALA A 306 9.93 -5.24 -17.44
N GLU A 307 10.19 -4.87 -16.18
CA GLU A 307 10.23 -5.82 -15.06
C GLU A 307 8.88 -6.56 -14.93
N LEU A 308 7.76 -5.86 -15.12
CA LEU A 308 6.42 -6.46 -15.02
C LEU A 308 6.24 -7.57 -16.07
N ALA A 309 6.64 -7.29 -17.31
CA ALA A 309 6.54 -8.22 -18.42
C ALA A 309 7.49 -9.42 -18.27
N ALA A 310 8.73 -9.19 -17.82
CA ALA A 310 9.70 -10.26 -17.59
C ALA A 310 9.20 -11.30 -16.56
N VAL A 311 8.55 -10.85 -15.49
CA VAL A 311 7.89 -11.74 -14.53
C VAL A 311 6.69 -12.47 -15.17
N GLY A 312 5.96 -11.78 -16.04
CA GLY A 312 4.86 -12.37 -16.82
C GLY A 312 5.31 -13.50 -17.75
N ASP A 313 6.47 -13.35 -18.40
CA ASP A 313 7.04 -14.38 -19.27
C ASP A 313 7.34 -15.70 -18.52
N VAL A 314 7.62 -15.61 -17.22
CA VAL A 314 7.87 -16.75 -16.33
C VAL A 314 6.57 -17.34 -15.77
N LEU A 315 5.67 -16.50 -15.26
CA LEU A 315 4.52 -16.95 -14.49
C LEU A 315 3.29 -17.27 -15.34
N LEU A 316 3.12 -16.63 -16.49
CA LEU A 316 1.93 -16.79 -17.32
C LEU A 316 2.10 -17.93 -18.33
N PRO A 317 1.03 -18.69 -18.59
CA PRO A 317 1.05 -19.68 -19.64
C PRO A 317 1.37 -19.03 -21.00
N PRO A 318 1.94 -19.79 -21.95
CA PRO A 318 2.00 -19.37 -23.34
C PRO A 318 0.60 -19.02 -23.83
N SER A 319 0.49 -17.93 -24.59
CA SER A 319 -0.76 -17.51 -25.22
C SER A 319 -0.47 -16.99 -26.62
N GLU A 320 -1.33 -17.34 -27.58
CA GLU A 320 -1.34 -16.72 -28.90
C GLU A 320 -2.06 -15.36 -28.76
N THR A 321 -1.30 -14.30 -28.48
CA THR A 321 -1.86 -12.96 -28.23
C THR A 321 -2.30 -12.30 -29.53
N VAL A 322 -3.61 -12.32 -29.83
CA VAL A 322 -4.21 -11.62 -30.98
C VAL A 322 -5.60 -11.06 -30.62
N GLY A 323 -5.71 -10.31 -29.53
CA GLY A 323 -6.93 -9.56 -29.24
C GLY A 323 -6.84 -8.10 -29.70
N SER A 324 -7.99 -7.44 -29.90
CA SER A 324 -8.03 -6.01 -30.19
C SER A 324 -7.43 -5.21 -29.04
N THR A 325 -6.59 -4.22 -29.34
CA THR A 325 -6.07 -3.28 -28.34
C THR A 325 -6.99 -2.07 -28.13
N GLU A 326 -8.19 -2.07 -28.72
CA GLU A 326 -9.18 -1.00 -28.59
C GLU A 326 -9.49 -0.70 -27.12
N LEU A 327 -9.26 0.55 -26.74
CA LEU A 327 -9.48 1.06 -25.40
C LEU A 327 -10.88 1.65 -25.30
N VAL A 328 -11.64 1.27 -24.27
CA VAL A 328 -12.98 1.80 -23.99
C VAL A 328 -13.05 2.41 -22.61
N VAL A 329 -13.59 3.63 -22.53
CA VAL A 329 -13.84 4.36 -21.29
C VAL A 329 -15.33 4.42 -21.04
N VAL A 330 -15.74 4.06 -19.83
CA VAL A 330 -17.13 4.16 -19.38
C VAL A 330 -17.28 5.36 -18.44
N PRO A 331 -18.01 6.42 -18.82
CA PRO A 331 -18.17 7.63 -18.02
C PRO A 331 -18.60 7.35 -16.57
N ASP A 332 -19.53 6.41 -16.37
CA ASP A 332 -20.07 6.09 -15.05
C ASP A 332 -19.01 5.48 -14.13
N LEU A 333 -18.09 4.67 -14.67
CA LEU A 333 -16.97 4.10 -13.90
C LEU A 333 -15.91 5.16 -13.61
N LEU A 334 -15.59 6.00 -14.59
CA LEU A 334 -14.67 7.13 -14.38
C LEU A 334 -15.21 8.11 -13.33
N GLY A 335 -16.53 8.32 -13.31
CA GLY A 335 -17.24 9.19 -12.38
C GLY A 335 -17.28 8.68 -10.93
N LEU A 336 -16.91 7.43 -10.67
CA LEU A 336 -16.76 6.92 -9.29
C LEU A 336 -15.51 7.47 -8.60
N ALA A 337 -14.52 7.95 -9.35
CA ALA A 337 -13.30 8.49 -8.77
C ALA A 337 -13.42 9.96 -8.36
N THR A 338 -12.60 10.40 -7.41
CA THR A 338 -12.43 11.81 -7.08
C THR A 338 -12.01 12.60 -8.33
N ALA A 339 -12.37 13.88 -8.36
CA ALA A 339 -12.10 14.74 -9.51
C ALA A 339 -10.61 14.73 -9.90
N GLU A 340 -9.70 14.77 -8.92
CA GLU A 340 -8.25 14.74 -9.19
C GLU A 340 -7.76 13.46 -9.87
N VAL A 341 -8.36 12.31 -9.55
CA VAL A 341 -8.01 11.02 -10.18
C VAL A 341 -8.67 10.90 -11.53
N ALA A 342 -9.95 11.27 -11.64
CA ALA A 342 -10.66 11.27 -12.92
C ALA A 342 -9.98 12.17 -13.94
N ASP A 343 -9.51 13.36 -13.53
CA ASP A 343 -8.78 14.28 -14.39
C ASP A 343 -7.41 13.74 -14.79
N ALA A 344 -6.68 13.07 -13.88
CA ALA A 344 -5.42 12.41 -14.21
C ALA A 344 -5.61 11.28 -15.24
N VAL A 345 -6.67 10.48 -15.09
CA VAL A 345 -7.02 9.44 -16.08
C VAL A 345 -7.37 10.08 -17.41
N ARG A 346 -8.25 11.10 -17.44
CA ARG A 346 -8.63 11.82 -18.69
C ARG A 346 -7.42 12.40 -19.41
N ALA A 347 -6.49 12.99 -18.67
CA ALA A 347 -5.28 13.58 -19.23
C ALA A 347 -4.32 12.52 -19.82
N TRP A 348 -4.39 11.28 -19.34
CA TRP A 348 -3.57 10.17 -19.83
C TRP A 348 -4.18 9.45 -21.05
N LEU A 349 -5.50 9.48 -21.22
CA LEU A 349 -6.20 8.69 -22.24
C LEU A 349 -5.55 8.85 -23.64
N PRO A 350 -5.14 7.75 -24.29
CA PRO A 350 -4.68 7.80 -25.68
C PRO A 350 -5.78 8.27 -26.63
N ASP A 351 -5.41 8.94 -27.73
CA ASP A 351 -6.36 9.44 -28.75
C ASP A 351 -7.29 8.36 -29.32
N ARG A 352 -6.85 7.10 -29.29
CA ARG A 352 -7.60 5.92 -29.74
C ARG A 352 -8.62 5.38 -28.74
N ALA A 353 -8.80 6.01 -27.59
CA ALA A 353 -9.79 5.59 -26.60
C ALA A 353 -11.20 6.01 -27.02
N ALA A 354 -12.11 5.03 -27.09
CA ALA A 354 -13.51 5.24 -27.36
C ALA A 354 -14.31 5.41 -26.06
N TRP A 355 -15.37 6.20 -26.10
CA TRP A 355 -16.28 6.38 -24.97
C TRP A 355 -17.56 5.57 -25.21
N GLU A 356 -17.91 4.71 -24.29
CA GLU A 356 -19.11 3.88 -24.37
C GLU A 356 -19.98 4.04 -23.12
N VAL A 357 -21.29 3.96 -23.31
CA VAL A 357 -22.25 3.86 -22.21
C VAL A 357 -22.56 2.40 -21.98
N TRP A 358 -22.30 1.90 -20.77
CA TRP A 358 -22.58 0.52 -20.40
C TRP A 358 -23.79 0.45 -19.45
N PRO A 359 -24.62 -0.60 -19.54
CA PRO A 359 -25.75 -0.80 -18.64
C PRO A 359 -25.25 -1.28 -17.26
N LEU A 360 -24.89 -0.32 -16.40
CA LEU A 360 -24.33 -0.57 -15.06
C LEU A 360 -25.34 -0.35 -13.92
N ASP A 361 -26.64 -0.42 -14.22
CA ASP A 361 -27.73 -0.26 -13.25
C ASP A 361 -27.64 -1.26 -12.09
N ARG A 362 -27.17 -2.49 -12.37
CA ARG A 362 -26.99 -3.56 -11.37
C ARG A 362 -25.62 -3.58 -10.70
N HIS A 363 -24.75 -2.61 -10.97
CA HIS A 363 -23.37 -2.64 -10.46
C HIS A 363 -23.29 -2.70 -8.92
N GLY A 364 -24.19 -2.01 -8.22
CA GLY A 364 -24.28 -2.09 -6.75
C GLY A 364 -24.69 -3.49 -6.26
N GLU A 365 -25.65 -4.13 -6.94
CA GLU A 365 -26.07 -5.51 -6.64
C GLU A 365 -24.91 -6.50 -6.84
N TRP A 366 -24.14 -6.33 -7.92
CA TRP A 366 -22.97 -7.18 -8.19
C TRP A 366 -21.88 -7.05 -7.12
N LEU A 367 -21.63 -5.83 -6.63
CA LEU A 367 -20.68 -5.63 -5.53
C LEU A 367 -21.16 -6.33 -4.24
N GLU A 368 -22.42 -6.21 -3.88
CA GLU A 368 -22.95 -6.84 -2.66
C GLU A 368 -22.99 -8.37 -2.77
N ALA A 369 -23.30 -8.91 -3.95
CA ALA A 369 -23.17 -10.34 -4.23
C ALA A 369 -21.70 -10.80 -4.14
N PHE A 370 -20.76 -10.05 -4.70
CA PHE A 370 -19.32 -10.32 -4.56
C PHE A 370 -18.91 -10.38 -3.09
N ARG A 371 -19.30 -9.38 -2.28
CA ARG A 371 -18.96 -9.31 -0.84
C ARG A 371 -19.55 -10.47 -0.06
N THR A 372 -20.80 -10.82 -0.34
CA THR A 372 -21.50 -11.93 0.34
C THR A 372 -20.85 -13.28 0.01
N TRP A 373 -20.57 -13.53 -1.28
CA TRP A 373 -19.89 -14.78 -1.69
C TRP A 373 -18.44 -14.85 -1.18
N GLN A 374 -17.70 -13.74 -1.26
CA GLN A 374 -16.35 -13.63 -0.68
C GLN A 374 -16.36 -13.92 0.82
N ALA A 375 -17.30 -13.33 1.57
CA ALA A 375 -17.42 -13.54 3.00
C ALA A 375 -17.75 -15.01 3.31
N HIS A 376 -18.67 -15.62 2.56
CA HIS A 376 -18.97 -17.04 2.69
C HIS A 376 -17.73 -17.91 2.51
N GLU A 377 -16.99 -17.74 1.40
CA GLU A 377 -15.76 -18.49 1.14
C GLU A 377 -14.68 -18.24 2.21
N ALA A 378 -14.49 -16.98 2.63
CA ALA A 378 -13.54 -16.65 3.69
C ALA A 378 -13.86 -17.36 5.00
N TRP A 379 -15.14 -17.52 5.33
CA TRP A 379 -15.56 -18.29 6.51
C TRP A 379 -15.42 -19.80 6.30
N GLN A 380 -15.61 -20.34 5.10
CA GLN A 380 -15.33 -21.75 4.83
C GLN A 380 -13.84 -22.08 5.02
N GLU A 381 -12.95 -21.19 4.57
CA GLU A 381 -11.50 -21.39 4.68
C GLU A 381 -10.99 -21.23 6.11
N HIS A 382 -11.44 -20.20 6.83
CA HIS A 382 -10.84 -19.82 8.11
C HIS A 382 -11.75 -19.98 9.33
N GLY A 383 -13.05 -20.20 9.13
CA GLY A 383 -14.05 -20.23 10.20
C GLY A 383 -13.83 -21.36 11.22
N ALA A 384 -13.28 -22.50 10.78
CA ALA A 384 -12.93 -23.59 11.69
C ALA A 384 -11.86 -23.17 12.72
N TRP A 385 -10.87 -22.38 12.30
CA TRP A 385 -9.85 -21.85 13.20
C TRP A 385 -10.36 -20.63 13.98
N LEU A 386 -11.12 -19.75 13.32
CA LEU A 386 -11.62 -18.49 13.88
C LEU A 386 -12.80 -18.63 14.83
N GLY A 387 -13.53 -19.75 14.82
CA GLY A 387 -14.81 -19.90 15.53
C GLY A 387 -14.78 -19.55 17.02
N SER A 388 -13.63 -19.69 17.69
CA SER A 388 -13.41 -19.29 19.09
C SER A 388 -12.31 -18.23 19.25
N ARG A 389 -11.81 -17.66 18.14
CA ARG A 389 -10.62 -16.80 18.08
C ARG A 389 -10.85 -15.48 17.36
N LEU A 390 -12.10 -15.06 17.14
CA LEU A 390 -12.38 -13.76 16.51
C LEU A 390 -11.75 -12.59 17.28
N ASP A 391 -11.52 -12.75 18.59
CA ASP A 391 -10.86 -11.79 19.46
C ASP A 391 -9.37 -11.57 19.17
N VAL A 392 -8.71 -12.47 18.42
CA VAL A 392 -7.31 -12.34 18.00
C VAL A 392 -7.15 -11.47 16.75
N LEU A 393 -8.26 -11.09 16.11
CA LEU A 393 -8.29 -10.25 14.91
C LEU A 393 -8.32 -8.76 15.25
N GLY A 394 -7.73 -7.93 14.38
CA GLY A 394 -7.92 -6.49 14.41
C GLY A 394 -9.38 -6.11 14.19
N ALA A 395 -9.87 -5.04 14.80
CA ALA A 395 -11.29 -4.68 14.84
C ALA A 395 -11.97 -4.63 13.45
N ASP A 396 -11.29 -4.08 12.45
CA ASP A 396 -11.80 -3.97 11.07
C ASP A 396 -11.97 -5.34 10.40
N VAL A 397 -10.97 -6.22 10.51
CA VAL A 397 -11.02 -7.59 9.93
C VAL A 397 -11.95 -8.49 10.76
N ARG A 398 -11.97 -8.33 12.08
CA ARG A 398 -12.92 -8.99 12.99
C ARG A 398 -14.36 -8.75 12.56
N GLY A 399 -14.75 -7.50 12.33
CA GLY A 399 -16.10 -7.16 11.91
C GLY A 399 -16.50 -7.84 10.60
N ARG A 400 -15.54 -8.05 9.67
CA ARG A 400 -15.77 -8.80 8.42
C ARG A 400 -15.95 -10.28 8.65
N PHE A 401 -15.12 -10.92 9.48
CA PHE A 401 -15.28 -12.34 9.80
C PHE A 401 -16.51 -12.63 10.68
N GLU A 402 -16.90 -11.71 11.56
CA GLU A 402 -18.18 -11.77 12.28
C GLU A 402 -19.37 -11.69 11.31
N ALA A 403 -19.31 -10.82 10.30
CA ALA A 403 -20.33 -10.78 9.26
C ALA A 403 -20.32 -12.07 8.42
N ALA A 404 -19.13 -12.56 8.06
CA ALA A 404 -18.92 -13.79 7.30
C ALA A 404 -19.50 -15.02 8.01
N SER A 405 -19.33 -15.13 9.33
CA SER A 405 -19.86 -16.23 10.14
C SER A 405 -21.40 -16.28 10.18
N ARG A 406 -22.07 -15.19 9.79
CA ARG A 406 -23.52 -15.07 9.76
C ARG A 406 -24.11 -15.26 8.36
N VAL A 407 -23.29 -15.43 7.32
CA VAL A 407 -23.80 -15.65 5.97
C VAL A 407 -24.43 -17.03 5.88
N GLY A 408 -25.76 -17.08 5.76
CA GLY A 408 -26.52 -18.32 5.62
C GLY A 408 -26.32 -18.98 4.25
N ALA A 409 -26.55 -20.29 4.18
CA ALA A 409 -26.40 -21.05 2.92
C ALA A 409 -27.29 -20.52 1.79
N ALA A 410 -28.51 -20.05 2.10
CA ALA A 410 -29.43 -19.48 1.11
C ALA A 410 -28.91 -18.15 0.54
N ASP A 411 -28.38 -17.28 1.39
CA ASP A 411 -27.82 -15.98 0.98
C ASP A 411 -26.54 -16.18 0.16
N ALA A 412 -25.67 -17.10 0.59
CA ALA A 412 -24.46 -17.47 -0.14
C ALA A 412 -24.80 -18.01 -1.53
N GLU A 413 -25.79 -18.89 -1.63
CA GLU A 413 -26.22 -19.48 -2.89
C GLU A 413 -26.92 -18.46 -3.81
N ALA A 414 -27.69 -17.52 -3.25
CA ALA A 414 -28.23 -16.39 -4.01
C ALA A 414 -27.13 -15.49 -4.55
N ALA A 415 -26.16 -15.11 -3.70
CA ALA A 415 -25.01 -14.33 -4.09
C ALA A 415 -24.18 -15.03 -5.17
N ARG A 416 -23.97 -16.35 -5.06
CA ARG A 416 -23.26 -17.16 -6.06
C ARG A 416 -23.92 -17.09 -7.44
N ARG A 417 -25.27 -17.14 -7.50
CA ARG A 417 -26.02 -16.97 -8.75
C ARG A 417 -25.85 -15.57 -9.33
N THR A 418 -26.01 -14.53 -8.52
CA THR A 418 -25.79 -13.15 -8.98
C THR A 418 -24.36 -12.93 -9.46
N VAL A 419 -23.36 -13.53 -8.80
CA VAL A 419 -21.96 -13.50 -9.24
C VAL A 419 -21.77 -14.19 -10.60
N ALA A 420 -22.43 -15.32 -10.84
CA ALA A 420 -22.37 -16.01 -12.12
C ALA A 420 -23.00 -15.16 -13.24
N ASP A 421 -24.18 -14.59 -13.01
CA ASP A 421 -24.83 -13.67 -13.95
C ASP A 421 -23.97 -12.44 -14.24
N ALA A 422 -23.44 -11.79 -13.20
CA ALA A 422 -22.57 -10.62 -13.34
C ALA A 422 -21.30 -10.95 -14.13
N ARG A 423 -20.73 -12.13 -13.93
CA ARG A 423 -19.54 -12.59 -14.65
C ARG A 423 -19.79 -12.67 -16.16
N ASP A 424 -20.92 -13.23 -16.57
CA ASP A 424 -21.24 -13.38 -17.99
C ASP A 424 -21.50 -12.00 -18.61
N VAL A 425 -22.27 -11.14 -17.95
CA VAL A 425 -22.51 -9.75 -18.40
C VAL A 425 -21.20 -8.96 -18.54
N ILE A 426 -20.33 -9.00 -17.53
CA ILE A 426 -19.05 -8.28 -17.56
C ILE A 426 -18.15 -8.79 -18.70
N ARG A 427 -18.12 -10.10 -18.93
CA ARG A 427 -17.34 -10.70 -20.02
C ARG A 427 -17.84 -10.26 -21.38
N ASP A 428 -19.16 -10.21 -21.57
CA ASP A 428 -19.77 -9.75 -22.83
C ASP A 428 -19.51 -8.25 -23.06
N LEU A 429 -19.63 -7.43 -22.01
CA LEU A 429 -19.35 -5.99 -22.08
C LEU A 429 -17.88 -5.71 -22.41
N VAL A 430 -16.93 -6.43 -21.80
CA VAL A 430 -15.51 -6.27 -22.13
C VAL A 430 -15.23 -6.84 -23.54
N GLY A 431 -15.69 -8.05 -23.83
CA GLY A 431 -15.49 -8.72 -25.11
C GLY A 431 -14.02 -8.78 -25.52
N THR A 432 -13.73 -8.29 -26.74
CA THR A 432 -12.36 -8.18 -27.28
C THR A 432 -11.72 -6.83 -27.02
N ARG A 433 -12.39 -5.92 -26.32
CA ARG A 433 -11.89 -4.57 -26.01
C ARG A 433 -11.11 -4.59 -24.69
N ILE A 434 -10.53 -3.45 -24.33
CA ILE A 434 -9.86 -3.22 -23.07
C ILE A 434 -10.57 -2.08 -22.36
N LEU A 435 -11.23 -2.39 -21.24
CA LEU A 435 -11.88 -1.40 -20.41
C LEU A 435 -10.82 -0.59 -19.65
N VAL A 436 -10.95 0.73 -19.72
CA VAL A 436 -10.14 1.71 -19.01
C VAL A 436 -10.98 2.31 -17.88
N LEU A 437 -10.51 2.18 -16.65
CA LEU A 437 -11.14 2.76 -15.46
C LEU A 437 -10.07 3.18 -14.43
N PRO A 438 -10.39 4.02 -13.44
CA PRO A 438 -9.47 4.29 -12.33
C PRO A 438 -9.11 3.01 -11.55
N SER A 439 -7.83 2.84 -11.20
CA SER A 439 -7.37 1.70 -10.39
C SER A 439 -7.85 1.75 -8.94
N ALA A 440 -8.11 2.96 -8.43
CA ALA A 440 -8.72 3.23 -7.14
C ALA A 440 -9.56 4.50 -7.23
N ALA A 441 -10.52 4.67 -6.32
CA ALA A 441 -11.45 5.81 -6.39
C ALA A 441 -10.81 7.15 -5.97
N SER A 442 -9.65 7.14 -5.34
CA SER A 442 -8.95 8.32 -4.87
C SER A 442 -7.44 8.12 -4.98
N VAL A 443 -6.66 9.16 -4.73
CA VAL A 443 -5.26 8.98 -4.28
C VAL A 443 -5.24 8.23 -2.96
N ALA A 444 -4.07 7.80 -2.50
CA ALA A 444 -3.92 7.15 -1.20
C ALA A 444 -4.59 7.99 -0.09
N PRO A 445 -5.64 7.53 0.59
CA PRO A 445 -6.28 8.29 1.65
C PRO A 445 -5.37 8.36 2.89
N THR A 446 -5.66 9.28 3.81
CA THR A 446 -5.06 9.20 5.15
C THR A 446 -5.60 7.96 5.89
N PRO A 447 -4.92 7.48 6.95
CA PRO A 447 -5.43 6.39 7.79
C PRO A 447 -6.88 6.59 8.28
N ALA A 448 -7.27 7.84 8.57
CA ALA A 448 -8.62 8.16 9.05
C ALA A 448 -9.69 8.07 7.95
N GLU A 449 -9.33 8.31 6.69
CA GLU A 449 -10.24 8.35 5.55
C GLU A 449 -10.33 7.00 4.82
N ALA A 450 -9.46 6.04 5.15
CA ALA A 450 -9.33 4.76 4.45
C ALA A 450 -10.65 3.98 4.34
N GLY A 451 -11.47 4.01 5.40
CA GLY A 451 -12.79 3.35 5.41
C GLY A 451 -13.76 3.92 4.38
N ALA A 452 -13.79 5.24 4.21
CA ALA A 452 -14.71 5.93 3.30
C ALA A 452 -14.37 5.69 1.82
N ALA A 453 -13.07 5.62 1.48
CA ALA A 453 -12.62 5.38 0.12
C ALA A 453 -12.78 3.91 -0.33
N ARG A 454 -12.90 2.97 0.63
CA ARG A 454 -12.89 1.53 0.37
C ARG A 454 -14.07 1.08 -0.50
N GLU A 455 -15.30 1.46 -0.15
CA GLU A 455 -16.49 0.96 -0.86
C GLU A 455 -16.46 1.36 -2.34
N THR A 456 -16.21 2.65 -2.62
CA THR A 456 -16.12 3.17 -3.98
C THR A 456 -14.97 2.53 -4.76
N THR A 457 -13.83 2.31 -4.10
CA THR A 457 -12.70 1.57 -4.71
C THR A 457 -13.05 0.12 -5.02
N MET A 458 -13.84 -0.54 -4.16
CA MET A 458 -14.32 -1.90 -4.42
C MET A 458 -15.30 -1.98 -5.58
N ARG A 459 -16.15 -0.96 -5.79
CA ARG A 459 -17.00 -0.87 -6.99
C ARG A 459 -16.15 -0.88 -8.27
N LEU A 460 -15.07 -0.11 -8.32
CA LEU A 460 -14.15 -0.13 -9.46
C LEU A 460 -13.45 -1.49 -9.62
N THR A 461 -12.90 -2.02 -8.52
CA THR A 461 -11.99 -3.17 -8.59
C THR A 461 -12.70 -4.52 -8.69
N CYS A 462 -13.97 -4.63 -8.28
CA CYS A 462 -14.71 -5.90 -8.27
C CYS A 462 -15.02 -6.42 -9.68
N LEU A 463 -15.10 -5.57 -10.69
CA LEU A 463 -15.44 -5.97 -12.07
C LEU A 463 -14.50 -7.06 -12.61
N ALA A 464 -13.18 -6.85 -12.50
CA ALA A 464 -12.18 -7.84 -12.90
C ALA A 464 -12.22 -9.11 -12.02
N GLY A 465 -12.59 -8.95 -10.74
CA GLY A 465 -12.81 -10.04 -9.78
C GLY A 465 -13.94 -10.96 -10.22
N LEU A 466 -15.13 -10.38 -10.41
CA LEU A 466 -16.36 -11.04 -10.84
C LEU A 466 -16.18 -11.74 -12.20
N GLY A 467 -15.63 -11.02 -13.19
CA GLY A 467 -15.38 -11.56 -14.52
C GLY A 467 -14.29 -12.64 -14.57
N GLY A 468 -13.45 -12.75 -13.52
CA GLY A 468 -12.24 -13.57 -13.55
C GLY A 468 -11.26 -13.13 -14.64
N LEU A 469 -11.20 -11.81 -14.86
CA LEU A 469 -10.46 -11.14 -15.93
C LEU A 469 -9.09 -10.65 -15.44
N PRO A 470 -8.09 -10.57 -16.34
CA PRO A 470 -6.84 -9.91 -16.05
C PRO A 470 -7.05 -8.39 -15.99
N ALA A 471 -6.33 -7.73 -15.09
CA ALA A 471 -6.43 -6.29 -14.90
C ALA A 471 -5.07 -5.70 -14.47
N LEU A 472 -4.59 -4.72 -15.22
CA LEU A 472 -3.28 -4.10 -15.04
C LEU A 472 -3.43 -2.63 -14.63
N SER A 473 -2.86 -2.26 -13.49
CA SER A 473 -2.75 -0.88 -13.04
C SER A 473 -1.46 -0.25 -13.56
N LEU A 474 -1.60 0.83 -14.33
CA LEU A 474 -0.51 1.71 -14.77
C LEU A 474 -0.38 2.91 -13.82
N PRO A 475 0.84 3.31 -13.44
CA PRO A 475 1.06 4.41 -12.52
C PRO A 475 0.82 5.77 -13.19
N LEU A 476 -0.01 6.62 -12.58
CA LEU A 476 -0.22 8.02 -12.97
C LEU A 476 0.13 8.95 -11.80
N THR A 477 0.15 10.25 -12.06
CA THR A 477 0.36 11.28 -11.03
C THR A 477 -0.68 12.39 -11.21
N THR A 478 -1.33 12.78 -10.11
CA THR A 478 -2.30 13.89 -10.13
C THR A 478 -1.58 15.23 -10.29
N ARG A 479 -2.32 16.30 -10.58
CA ARG A 479 -1.76 17.67 -10.61
C ARG A 479 -1.15 18.10 -9.28
N ALA A 480 -1.60 17.51 -8.16
CA ALA A 480 -1.06 17.75 -6.83
C ALA A 480 0.22 16.94 -6.53
N GLY A 481 0.72 16.15 -7.49
CA GLY A 481 1.93 15.35 -7.34
C GLY A 481 1.72 14.04 -6.58
N LEU A 482 0.48 13.66 -6.27
CA LEU A 482 0.17 12.41 -5.59
C LEU A 482 0.02 11.25 -6.60
N PRO A 483 0.45 10.03 -6.26
CA PRO A 483 0.22 8.86 -7.09
C PRO A 483 -1.26 8.54 -7.22
N CYS A 484 -1.64 8.13 -8.43
CA CYS A 484 -2.89 7.44 -8.71
C CYS A 484 -2.63 6.37 -9.80
N GLY A 485 -3.67 5.70 -10.29
CA GLY A 485 -3.48 4.71 -11.34
C GLY A 485 -4.68 4.61 -12.28
N VAL A 486 -4.39 4.20 -13.51
CA VAL A 486 -5.39 3.78 -14.49
C VAL A 486 -5.31 2.26 -14.67
N CYS A 487 -6.46 1.60 -14.62
CA CYS A 487 -6.59 0.16 -14.73
C CYS A 487 -7.10 -0.20 -16.12
N LEU A 488 -6.38 -1.12 -16.76
CA LEU A 488 -6.75 -1.76 -18.02
C LEU A 488 -7.28 -3.15 -17.73
N VAL A 489 -8.53 -3.44 -18.11
CA VAL A 489 -9.17 -4.75 -17.92
C VAL A 489 -9.45 -5.35 -19.29
N ALA A 490 -8.82 -6.49 -19.59
CA ALA A 490 -8.99 -7.19 -20.85
C ALA A 490 -9.88 -8.44 -20.70
N GLY A 491 -10.27 -9.02 -21.83
CA GLY A 491 -10.93 -10.33 -21.86
C GLY A 491 -10.08 -11.43 -21.21
N ARG A 492 -10.73 -12.53 -20.82
CA ARG A 492 -10.09 -13.65 -20.12
C ARG A 492 -8.93 -14.24 -20.95
N GLY A 493 -7.79 -14.48 -20.32
CA GLY A 493 -6.60 -15.08 -20.95
C GLY A 493 -5.72 -14.08 -21.71
N ARG A 494 -6.07 -12.79 -21.70
CA ARG A 494 -5.33 -11.72 -22.39
C ARG A 494 -4.35 -10.97 -21.48
N ASP A 495 -3.77 -11.69 -20.51
CA ASP A 495 -2.81 -11.16 -19.56
C ASP A 495 -1.59 -10.56 -20.27
N ARG A 496 -1.05 -11.30 -21.26
CA ARG A 496 0.12 -10.88 -22.05
C ARG A 496 -0.18 -9.63 -22.90
N ASP A 497 -1.39 -9.51 -23.49
CA ASP A 497 -1.80 -8.29 -24.20
C ASP A 497 -1.73 -7.05 -23.31
N LEU A 498 -2.10 -7.17 -22.03
CA LEU A 498 -1.98 -6.06 -21.08
C LEU A 498 -0.52 -5.72 -20.80
N LEU A 499 0.36 -6.72 -20.65
CA LEU A 499 1.80 -6.50 -20.43
C LEU A 499 2.46 -5.81 -21.64
N ASP A 500 2.16 -6.26 -22.85
CA ASP A 500 2.66 -5.66 -24.09
C ASP A 500 2.16 -4.22 -24.25
N LEU A 501 0.87 -4.01 -23.99
CA LEU A 501 0.27 -2.69 -24.04
C LEU A 501 0.84 -1.74 -22.97
N ALA A 502 1.18 -2.24 -21.79
CA ALA A 502 1.85 -1.43 -20.76
C ALA A 502 3.22 -0.93 -21.24
N ARG A 503 3.98 -1.76 -21.96
CA ARG A 503 5.26 -1.37 -22.56
C ARG A 503 5.10 -0.40 -23.73
N GLU A 504 4.03 -0.53 -24.51
CA GLU A 504 3.68 0.42 -25.59
C GLU A 504 3.34 1.80 -25.01
N LEU A 505 2.45 1.85 -24.01
CA LEU A 505 1.90 3.10 -23.48
C LEU A 505 2.83 3.78 -22.47
N MET A 506 3.67 3.02 -21.76
CA MET A 506 4.58 3.50 -20.72
C MET A 506 5.92 2.72 -20.76
N PRO A 507 6.78 3.00 -21.74
CA PRO A 507 8.05 2.30 -21.94
C PRO A 507 9.10 2.55 -20.86
#